data_AF-A0A938BX90-F1
#
_entry.id   AF-A0A938BX90-F1
#
_cell.length_a   1.000
_cell.length_b   1.000
_cell.length_c   1.000
_cell.angle_alpha   90.00
_cell.angle_beta   90.00
_cell.angle_gamma   90.00
#
_symmetry.space_group_name_H-M   'P 1'
#
loop_
_entity.id
_entity.type
_entity.pdbx_description
1 polymer ?
#
loop_
_entity_poly.entity_id
_entity_poly.type
_entity_poly.pdbx_seq_one_letter_code
_entity_poly.pdbx_strand_id
1 'polypeptide(L)'
;MQAAKSPGSSACPGRGCCESHQAPGTVGYLSSHIMHGTVVSVAREPMVMLYNRSLVSNPPKTYADMLRAEFGGRIGTSTLAAAPLIAWYDRLEKNHGADDLDRLRAQIPKLYNGAVPLGQAAASGELAVSAFGIPTATAGLIRQGAPVERVMPGPALGIAHAWWPFAGQGGRMPRWRRWTG
;
A
#
# COMPACT_ATOMS: atom_id res chain seq x y z
N MET A 1 -43.53 15.39 8.16
CA MET A 1 -42.63 14.22 8.20
C MET A 1 -41.27 14.69 8.69
N GLN A 2 -40.98 14.45 9.97
CA GLN A 2 -39.73 14.88 10.63
C GLN A 2 -38.68 13.78 10.52
N ALA A 3 -37.46 14.16 10.15
CA ALA A 3 -36.28 13.30 10.17
C ALA A 3 -35.94 12.91 11.62
N ALA A 4 -35.70 11.62 11.83
CA ALA A 4 -35.30 11.07 13.12
C ALA A 4 -33.90 11.58 13.50
N LYS A 5 -33.80 12.23 14.67
CA LYS A 5 -32.55 12.60 15.32
C LYS A 5 -31.79 11.33 15.71
N SER A 6 -30.52 11.24 15.30
CA SER A 6 -29.55 10.30 15.87
C SER A 6 -29.34 10.62 17.36
N PRO A 7 -29.43 9.63 18.27
CA PRO A 7 -29.20 9.86 19.69
C PRO A 7 -27.70 9.86 19.97
N GLY A 8 -27.20 10.91 20.63
CA GLY A 8 -25.92 10.84 21.35
C GLY A 8 -24.81 11.80 20.91
N SER A 9 -25.09 13.08 20.64
CA SER A 9 -24.05 14.12 20.68
C SER A 9 -23.95 14.67 22.12
N SER A 10 -23.31 13.93 23.03
CA SER A 10 -22.83 14.52 24.28
C SER A 10 -21.41 15.05 24.05
N ALA A 11 -21.27 16.37 24.07
CA ALA A 11 -19.99 17.07 24.00
C ALA A 11 -18.99 16.49 25.02
N CYS A 12 -17.80 16.11 24.56
CA CYS A 12 -16.70 15.66 25.43
C CYS A 12 -16.08 16.85 26.20
N PRO A 13 -16.10 16.88 27.54
CA PRO A 13 -15.37 17.85 28.31
C PRO A 13 -13.98 17.29 28.63
N GLY A 14 -12.95 17.75 27.91
CA GLY A 14 -11.54 17.53 28.29
C GLY A 14 -10.67 16.89 27.21
N ARG A 15 -9.37 17.20 27.26
CA ARG A 15 -8.31 16.66 26.39
C ARG A 15 -8.26 15.14 26.53
N GLY A 16 -8.74 14.40 25.52
CA GLY A 16 -8.66 12.95 25.52
C GLY A 16 -9.66 12.20 24.64
N CYS A 17 -10.68 12.86 24.07
CA CYS A 17 -11.61 12.18 23.17
C CYS A 17 -11.06 12.07 21.74
N CYS A 18 -10.12 11.16 21.51
CA CYS A 18 -10.07 10.49 20.22
C CYS A 18 -11.23 9.49 20.21
N GLU A 19 -12.41 9.90 19.75
CA GLU A 19 -13.46 8.94 19.42
C GLU A 19 -12.84 7.86 18.54
N SER A 20 -12.89 6.61 19.00
CA SER A 20 -12.45 5.47 18.21
C SER A 20 -13.42 5.32 17.04
N HIS A 21 -13.15 6.03 15.95
CA HIS A 21 -13.74 5.75 14.66
C HIS A 21 -13.34 4.32 14.30
N GLN A 22 -14.23 3.37 14.56
CA GLN A 22 -14.11 2.04 14.01
C GLN A 22 -14.15 2.18 12.49
N ALA A 23 -13.07 1.80 11.82
CA ALA A 23 -13.06 1.77 10.36
C ALA A 23 -14.17 0.81 9.90
N PRO A 24 -14.92 1.09 8.81
CA PRO A 24 -15.99 0.22 8.34
C PRO A 24 -15.57 -1.25 8.13
N GLY A 25 -14.28 -1.51 7.91
CA GLY A 25 -13.71 -2.85 7.82
C GLY A 25 -13.64 -3.63 9.14
N THR A 26 -13.85 -3.01 10.30
CA THR A 26 -13.79 -3.70 11.61
C THR A 26 -15.15 -4.21 12.08
N VAL A 27 -16.23 -3.94 11.35
CA VAL A 27 -17.62 -4.28 11.76
C VAL A 27 -17.84 -5.80 11.90
N GLY A 28 -17.06 -6.62 11.20
CA GLY A 28 -17.10 -8.09 11.31
C GLY A 28 -16.11 -8.71 12.29
N TYR A 29 -15.25 -7.92 12.93
CA TYR A 29 -14.27 -8.43 13.89
C TYR A 29 -14.91 -8.55 15.27
N LEU A 30 -14.61 -9.65 15.98
CA LEU A 30 -14.98 -9.78 17.39
C LEU A 30 -14.37 -8.60 18.16
N SER A 31 -15.15 -7.97 19.05
CA SER A 31 -14.69 -6.81 19.81
C SER A 31 -13.42 -7.11 20.64
N SER A 32 -13.18 -8.37 21.02
CA SER A 32 -11.94 -8.82 21.67
C SER A 32 -10.68 -8.73 20.80
N HIS A 33 -10.85 -8.65 19.47
CA HIS A 33 -9.77 -8.49 18.49
C HIS A 33 -9.62 -7.03 18.05
N ILE A 34 -10.55 -6.16 18.43
CA ILE A 34 -10.50 -4.71 18.20
C ILE A 34 -9.89 -4.07 19.43
N MET A 35 -8.60 -3.79 19.36
CA MET A 35 -7.90 -3.13 20.46
C MET A 35 -8.09 -1.61 20.35
N HIS A 36 -8.68 -1.01 21.37
CA HIS A 36 -8.82 0.44 21.49
C HIS A 36 -7.51 1.08 21.99
N GLY A 37 -7.00 2.09 21.30
CA GLY A 37 -5.79 2.80 21.69
C GLY A 37 -5.24 3.73 20.60
N THR A 38 -4.25 4.55 20.96
CA THR A 38 -3.56 5.42 20.00
C THR A 38 -2.66 4.59 19.09
N VAL A 39 -3.06 4.42 17.84
CA VAL A 39 -2.19 3.86 16.81
C VAL A 39 -1.26 4.96 16.32
N VAL A 40 0.05 4.77 16.52
CA VAL A 40 1.04 5.75 16.07
C VAL A 40 1.36 5.46 14.61
N SER A 41 1.04 6.42 13.74
CA SER A 41 1.55 6.43 12.36
C SER A 41 3.06 6.65 12.42
N VAL A 42 3.84 5.64 12.04
CA VAL A 42 5.32 5.69 12.08
C VAL A 42 5.93 6.13 10.77
N ALA A 43 5.24 5.90 9.66
CA ALA A 43 5.68 6.36 8.35
C ALA A 43 4.46 6.62 7.46
N ARG A 44 4.59 7.60 6.56
CA ARG A 44 3.66 7.81 5.46
C ARG A 44 4.43 7.68 4.18
N GLU A 45 3.94 6.86 3.26
CA GLU A 45 4.61 6.61 2.00
C GLU A 45 3.62 6.78 0.84
N PRO A 46 4.03 7.45 -0.24
CA PRO A 46 3.27 7.41 -1.47
C PRO A 46 3.38 6.02 -2.09
N MET A 47 2.28 5.55 -2.67
CA MET A 47 2.34 4.49 -3.66
C MET A 47 3.02 5.02 -4.91
N VAL A 48 3.96 4.24 -5.43
CA VAL A 48 4.79 4.60 -6.59
C VAL A 48 4.68 3.53 -7.66
N MET A 49 4.96 3.91 -8.91
CA MET A 49 5.26 2.97 -9.97
C MET A 49 6.75 2.63 -9.94
N LEU A 50 7.12 1.46 -10.45
CA LEU A 50 8.51 1.06 -10.61
C LEU A 50 8.80 0.83 -12.09
N TYR A 51 10.02 1.07 -12.52
CA TYR A 51 10.47 0.67 -13.85
C TYR A 51 11.91 0.17 -13.81
N ASN A 52 12.26 -0.67 -14.78
CA ASN A 52 13.63 -1.13 -14.95
C ASN A 52 14.40 -0.22 -15.93
N ARG A 53 15.42 0.49 -15.45
CA ARG A 53 16.21 1.46 -16.25
C ARG A 53 17.06 0.84 -17.34
N SER A 54 17.35 -0.46 -17.25
CA SER A 54 18.06 -1.21 -18.29
C SER A 54 17.14 -1.64 -19.44
N LEU A 55 15.82 -1.62 -19.21
CA LEU A 55 14.81 -2.04 -20.20
C LEU A 55 13.99 -0.88 -20.74
N VAL A 56 13.87 0.20 -19.98
CA VAL A 56 12.99 1.33 -20.29
C VAL A 56 13.83 2.59 -20.37
N SER A 57 14.04 3.10 -21.58
CA SER A 57 14.76 4.36 -21.82
C SER A 57 13.88 5.60 -21.63
N ASN A 58 12.57 5.47 -21.90
CA ASN A 58 11.59 6.53 -21.69
C ASN A 58 10.63 6.15 -20.54
N PRO A 59 10.89 6.55 -19.29
CA PRO A 59 10.11 6.08 -18.15
C PRO A 59 8.65 6.57 -18.21
N PRO A 60 7.67 5.71 -17.84
CA PRO A 60 6.28 6.15 -17.71
C PRO A 60 6.17 7.13 -16.54
N LYS A 61 5.47 8.25 -16.72
CA LYS A 61 5.27 9.27 -15.67
C LYS A 61 3.89 9.19 -15.04
N THR A 62 2.93 8.66 -15.78
CA THR A 62 1.53 8.51 -15.40
C THR A 62 1.08 7.06 -15.53
N TYR A 63 -0.07 6.75 -14.94
CA TYR A 63 -0.72 5.44 -15.13
C TYR A 63 -1.08 5.19 -16.60
N ALA A 64 -1.48 6.22 -17.35
CA ALA A 64 -1.73 6.09 -18.78
C ALA A 64 -0.47 5.73 -19.59
N ASP A 65 0.70 6.27 -19.20
CA ASP A 65 1.96 5.98 -19.90
C ASP A 65 2.38 4.51 -19.77
N MET A 66 1.99 3.81 -18.71
CA MET A 66 2.31 2.38 -18.59
C MET A 66 1.52 1.52 -19.57
N LEU A 67 0.45 2.05 -20.15
CA LEU A 67 -0.40 1.35 -21.12
C LEU A 67 0.13 1.44 -22.56
N ARG A 68 1.32 2.01 -22.77
CA ARG A 68 1.99 2.00 -24.08
C ARG A 68 2.26 0.55 -24.51
N ALA A 69 2.06 0.28 -25.79
CA ALA A 69 2.15 -1.06 -26.36
C ALA A 69 3.53 -1.73 -26.14
N GLU A 70 4.60 -0.94 -26.02
CA GLU A 70 5.96 -1.41 -25.73
C GLU A 70 6.09 -2.16 -24.40
N PHE A 71 5.14 -1.99 -23.46
CA PHE A 71 5.16 -2.65 -22.17
C PHE A 71 4.31 -3.93 -22.11
N GLY A 72 3.60 -4.28 -23.17
CA GLY A 72 2.68 -5.43 -23.18
C GLY A 72 3.34 -6.74 -22.73
N GLY A 73 2.66 -7.47 -21.85
CA GLY A 73 3.16 -8.71 -21.24
C GLY A 73 4.33 -8.54 -20.25
N ARG A 74 4.82 -7.31 -20.04
CA ARG A 74 5.93 -6.98 -19.12
C ARG A 74 5.53 -6.01 -18.01
N ILE A 75 4.23 -5.81 -17.82
CA ILE A 75 3.66 -5.03 -16.72
C ILE A 75 3.38 -5.97 -15.55
N GLY A 76 3.70 -5.52 -14.33
CA GLY A 76 3.28 -6.18 -13.10
C GLY A 76 2.37 -5.29 -12.27
N THR A 77 1.46 -5.90 -11.51
CA THR A 77 0.64 -5.21 -10.51
C THR A 77 0.34 -6.11 -9.31
N SER A 78 -0.23 -5.55 -8.25
CA SER A 78 -0.57 -6.29 -7.04
C SER A 78 -1.94 -6.97 -7.15
N THR A 79 -2.05 -8.16 -6.55
CA THR A 79 -3.34 -8.78 -6.18
C THR A 79 -4.07 -7.94 -5.11
N LEU A 80 -5.38 -8.13 -4.97
CA LEU A 80 -6.24 -7.44 -3.99
C LEU A 80 -6.12 -8.02 -2.57
N ALA A 81 -4.90 -8.17 -2.06
CA ALA A 81 -4.64 -8.83 -0.78
C ALA A 81 -4.86 -7.92 0.45
N ALA A 82 -5.06 -6.62 0.28
CA ALA A 82 -5.18 -5.68 1.39
C ALA A 82 -6.07 -4.47 1.06
N ALA A 83 -6.71 -3.89 2.08
CA ALA A 83 -7.59 -2.72 1.93
C ALA A 83 -6.94 -1.51 1.22
N PRO A 84 -5.66 -1.15 1.45
CA PRO A 84 -5.01 -0.06 0.71
C PRO A 84 -4.92 -0.32 -0.79
N LEU A 85 -4.82 -1.58 -1.21
CA LEU A 85 -4.77 -1.95 -2.63
C LEU A 85 -6.14 -1.82 -3.27
N ILE A 86 -7.21 -2.20 -2.56
CA ILE A 86 -8.59 -1.97 -3.02
C ILE A 86 -8.83 -0.47 -3.21
N ALA A 87 -8.44 0.36 -2.23
CA ALA A 87 -8.56 1.82 -2.31
C ALA A 87 -7.72 2.41 -3.46
N TRP A 88 -6.58 1.80 -3.78
CA TRP A 88 -5.75 2.20 -4.92
C TRP A 88 -6.43 1.92 -6.25
N TYR A 89 -6.97 0.70 -6.45
CA TYR A 89 -7.72 0.37 -7.66
C TYR A 89 -9.00 1.20 -7.83
N ASP A 90 -9.76 1.42 -6.75
CA ASP A 90 -10.93 2.31 -6.74
C ASP A 90 -10.55 3.75 -7.13
N ARG A 91 -9.39 4.23 -6.67
CA ARG A 91 -8.90 5.56 -7.05
C ARG A 91 -8.40 5.62 -8.48
N LEU A 92 -7.79 4.55 -9.01
CA LEU A 92 -7.43 4.46 -10.42
C LEU A 92 -8.68 4.56 -11.30
N GLU A 93 -9.72 3.79 -10.98
CA GLU A 93 -11.00 3.82 -11.70
C GLU A 93 -11.66 5.20 -11.64
N LYS A 94 -11.70 5.84 -10.46
CA LYS A 94 -12.27 7.18 -10.30
C LYS A 94 -11.52 8.28 -11.05
N ASN A 95 -10.19 8.19 -11.10
CA ASN A 95 -9.36 9.24 -11.70
C ASN A 95 -9.20 9.09 -13.21
N HIS A 96 -9.25 7.86 -13.71
CA HIS A 96 -8.89 7.54 -15.10
C HIS A 96 -10.01 6.85 -15.88
N GLY A 97 -11.12 6.50 -15.23
CA GLY A 97 -12.25 5.78 -15.82
C GLY A 97 -12.05 4.26 -15.82
N ALA A 98 -13.14 3.53 -16.02
CA ALA A 98 -13.11 2.07 -16.12
C ALA A 98 -12.26 1.57 -17.32
N ASP A 99 -12.21 2.36 -18.40
CA ASP A 99 -11.47 2.04 -19.62
C ASP A 99 -9.97 1.79 -19.38
N ASP A 100 -9.35 2.47 -18.41
CA ASP A 100 -7.91 2.28 -18.13
C ASP A 100 -7.63 0.96 -17.40
N LEU A 101 -8.58 0.45 -16.60
CA LEU A 101 -8.47 -0.90 -16.03
C LEU A 101 -8.69 -1.98 -17.09
N ASP A 102 -9.58 -1.77 -18.05
CA ASP A 102 -9.76 -2.67 -19.19
C ASP A 102 -8.53 -2.68 -20.11
N ARG A 103 -7.93 -1.51 -20.34
CA ARG A 103 -6.66 -1.40 -21.07
C ARG A 103 -5.51 -2.04 -20.29
N LEU A 104 -5.46 -1.87 -18.97
CA LEU A 104 -4.48 -2.57 -18.13
C LEU A 104 -4.66 -4.08 -18.23
N ARG A 105 -5.90 -4.58 -18.19
CA ARG A 105 -6.22 -6.00 -18.38
C ARG A 105 -5.78 -6.50 -19.76
N ALA A 106 -5.98 -5.70 -20.81
CA ALA A 106 -5.56 -6.04 -22.18
C ALA A 106 -4.03 -6.20 -22.32
N GLN A 107 -3.24 -5.59 -21.43
CA GLN A 107 -1.79 -5.78 -21.38
C GLN A 107 -1.36 -7.10 -20.70
N ILE A 108 -2.30 -7.87 -20.14
CA ILE A 108 -2.10 -9.13 -19.42
C ILE A 108 -1.04 -8.98 -18.32
N PRO A 109 -1.31 -8.14 -17.29
CA PRO A 109 -0.32 -7.81 -16.29
C PRO A 109 -0.08 -9.02 -15.38
N LYS A 110 1.18 -9.23 -14.99
CA LYS A 110 1.54 -10.25 -14.02
C LYS A 110 1.12 -9.82 -12.62
N LEU A 111 0.43 -10.69 -11.89
CA LEU A 111 -0.06 -10.40 -10.55
C LEU A 111 0.89 -10.92 -9.48
N TYR A 112 1.22 -10.05 -8.53
CA TYR A 112 2.10 -10.36 -7.41
C TYR A 112 1.40 -10.09 -6.08
N ASN A 113 1.80 -10.82 -5.03
CA ASN A 113 1.29 -10.59 -3.68
C ASN A 113 2.20 -9.62 -2.91
N GLY A 114 2.00 -8.32 -3.13
CA GLY A 114 2.68 -7.25 -2.40
C GLY A 114 3.83 -6.56 -3.14
N ALA A 115 4.31 -5.46 -2.56
CA ALA A 115 5.28 -4.57 -3.19
C ALA A 115 6.71 -5.12 -3.24
N VAL A 116 7.10 -5.95 -2.26
CA VAL A 116 8.45 -6.55 -2.21
C VAL A 116 8.71 -7.44 -3.42
N PRO A 117 7.89 -8.46 -3.73
CA PRO A 117 8.14 -9.30 -4.89
C PRO A 117 8.01 -8.53 -6.23
N LEU A 118 7.14 -7.50 -6.31
CA LEU A 118 7.11 -6.61 -7.48
C LEU A 118 8.42 -5.87 -7.68
N GLY A 119 9.02 -5.35 -6.60
CA GLY A 119 10.32 -4.68 -6.65
C GLY A 119 11.43 -5.61 -7.16
N GLN A 120 11.43 -6.87 -6.71
CA GLN A 120 12.39 -7.89 -7.17
C GLN A 120 12.19 -8.26 -8.64
N ALA A 121 10.94 -8.39 -9.08
CA ALA A 121 10.61 -8.70 -10.47
C ALA A 121 10.97 -7.54 -11.42
N ALA A 122 10.77 -6.30 -10.99
CA ALA A 122 11.27 -5.14 -11.73
C ALA A 122 12.81 -5.08 -11.75
N ALA A 123 13.47 -5.30 -10.61
CA ALA A 123 14.93 -5.28 -10.52
C ALA A 123 15.62 -6.37 -11.36
N SER A 124 15.05 -7.56 -11.43
CA SER A 124 15.55 -8.68 -12.25
C SER A 124 15.30 -8.51 -13.75
N GLY A 125 14.45 -7.56 -14.14
CA GLY A 125 14.06 -7.34 -15.54
C GLY A 125 12.95 -8.27 -16.03
N GLU A 126 12.36 -9.07 -15.14
CA GLU A 126 11.13 -9.80 -15.44
C GLU A 126 10.00 -8.82 -15.82
N LEU A 127 9.91 -7.70 -15.10
CA LEU A 127 8.99 -6.61 -15.40
C LEU A 127 9.76 -5.42 -16.00
N ALA A 128 9.20 -4.84 -17.06
CA ALA A 128 9.65 -3.54 -17.55
C ALA A 128 9.10 -2.42 -16.65
N VAL A 129 7.83 -2.55 -16.25
CA VAL A 129 7.10 -1.58 -15.42
C VAL A 129 6.25 -2.31 -14.38
N SER A 130 6.20 -1.78 -13.17
CA SER A 130 5.23 -2.17 -12.15
C SER A 130 4.27 -1.01 -11.88
N ALA A 131 2.97 -1.28 -11.92
CA ALA A 131 1.93 -0.30 -11.59
C ALA A 131 1.91 0.05 -10.10
N PHE A 132 2.44 -0.84 -9.25
CA PHE A 132 2.45 -0.68 -7.80
C PHE A 132 3.83 -0.92 -7.20
N GLY A 133 4.15 -0.16 -6.17
CA GLY A 133 5.38 -0.23 -5.41
C GLY A 133 5.30 0.70 -4.21
N ILE A 134 6.19 0.46 -3.24
CA ILE A 134 6.37 1.32 -2.07
C ILE A 134 7.86 1.67 -1.92
N PRO A 135 8.21 2.90 -1.50
CA PRO A 135 9.59 3.34 -1.32
C PRO A 135 10.42 2.43 -0.40
N THR A 136 9.91 2.05 0.77
CA THR A 136 10.59 1.15 1.71
C THR A 136 10.95 -0.21 1.11
N ALA A 137 10.06 -0.82 0.31
CA ALA A 137 10.30 -2.13 -0.32
C ALA A 137 11.39 -2.10 -1.39
N THR A 138 11.67 -0.94 -1.97
CA THR A 138 12.61 -0.79 -3.10
C THR A 138 13.90 -0.05 -2.74
N ALA A 139 13.94 0.63 -1.59
CA ALA A 139 15.09 1.40 -1.15
C ALA A 139 16.38 0.57 -1.05
N GLY A 140 16.29 -0.67 -0.54
CA GLY A 140 17.44 -1.58 -0.45
C GLY A 140 17.99 -1.97 -1.81
N LEU A 141 17.11 -2.33 -2.76
CA LEU A 141 17.48 -2.69 -4.12
C LEU A 141 18.21 -1.54 -4.84
N ILE A 142 17.66 -0.34 -4.74
CA ILE A 142 18.25 0.86 -5.35
C ILE A 142 19.62 1.16 -4.75
N ARG A 143 19.75 1.03 -3.42
CA ARG A 143 21.03 1.24 -2.72
C ARG A 143 22.09 0.21 -3.14
N GLN A 144 21.67 -1.01 -3.48
CA GLN A 144 22.53 -2.07 -4.00
C GLN A 144 22.89 -1.89 -5.49
N GLY A 145 22.39 -0.84 -6.14
CA GLY A 145 22.67 -0.56 -7.55
C GLY A 145 21.79 -1.33 -8.53
N ALA A 146 20.74 -2.03 -8.07
CA ALA A 146 19.80 -2.72 -8.94
C ALA A 146 19.21 -1.75 -9.98
N PRO A 147 18.91 -2.22 -11.21
CA PRO A 147 18.43 -1.37 -12.28
C PRO A 147 16.94 -1.02 -12.15
N VAL A 148 16.46 -0.74 -10.94
CA VAL A 148 15.07 -0.35 -10.68
C VAL A 148 15.02 1.11 -10.22
N GLU A 149 14.02 1.84 -10.67
CA GLU A 149 13.76 3.21 -10.23
C GLU A 149 12.28 3.42 -9.95
N ARG A 150 11.98 4.44 -9.14
CA ARG A 150 10.64 4.78 -8.67
C ARG A 150 10.13 5.99 -9.43
N VAL A 151 8.88 5.92 -9.87
CA VAL A 151 8.15 7.07 -10.39
C VAL A 151 6.94 7.32 -9.50
N MET A 152 6.75 8.57 -9.08
CA MET A 152 5.55 8.97 -8.37
C MET A 152 4.53 9.52 -9.38
N PRO A 153 3.44 8.80 -9.69
CA PRO A 153 2.40 9.33 -10.56
C PRO A 153 1.64 10.44 -9.82
N GLY A 154 1.39 11.57 -10.48
CA GLY A 154 0.52 12.61 -9.95
C GLY A 154 -0.93 12.40 -10.39
N PRO A 155 -1.93 12.42 -9.49
CA PRO A 155 -1.87 12.41 -8.02
C PRO A 155 -1.64 11.00 -7.43
N ALA A 156 -0.71 10.87 -6.48
CA ALA A 156 -0.41 9.59 -5.81
C ALA A 156 -1.35 9.30 -4.62
N LEU A 157 -1.68 8.02 -4.40
CA LEU A 157 -2.30 7.58 -3.15
C LEU A 157 -1.22 7.35 -2.09
N GLY A 158 -1.39 7.92 -0.90
CA GLY A 158 -0.51 7.68 0.23
C GLY A 158 -1.04 6.58 1.16
N ILE A 159 -0.14 5.77 1.70
CA ILE A 159 -0.43 4.85 2.79
C ILE A 159 0.25 5.32 4.08
N ALA A 160 -0.41 5.11 5.21
CA ALA A 160 0.19 5.29 6.53
C ALA A 160 0.54 3.92 7.09
N HIS A 161 1.81 3.71 7.39
CA HIS A 161 2.26 2.58 8.20
C HIS A 161 2.02 2.91 9.65
N ALA A 162 1.10 2.17 10.24
CA ALA A 162 0.85 2.17 11.66
C ALA A 162 1.76 1.13 12.31
N TRP A 163 2.47 1.52 13.36
CA TRP A 163 3.06 0.52 14.25
C TRP A 163 2.15 0.36 15.44
N TRP A 164 1.88 -0.90 15.77
CA TRP A 164 1.20 -1.24 17.00
C TRP A 164 2.27 -1.38 18.09
N PRO A 165 2.33 -0.49 19.09
CA PRO A 165 3.35 -0.58 20.14
C PRO A 165 3.27 -1.88 20.98
N PHE A 166 2.28 -2.75 20.76
CA PHE A 166 2.11 -4.02 21.48
C PHE A 166 2.10 -5.26 20.58
N ALA A 167 2.89 -5.28 19.50
CA ALA A 167 3.28 -6.54 18.88
C ALA A 167 4.34 -7.30 19.71
N GLY A 168 4.61 -6.86 20.95
CA GLY A 168 4.85 -7.78 22.04
C GLY A 168 3.51 -8.32 22.52
N GLN A 169 3.14 -9.52 22.04
CA GLN A 169 2.26 -10.37 22.84
C GLN A 169 2.79 -10.36 24.28
N GLY A 170 1.92 -10.33 25.28
CA GLY A 170 2.26 -10.37 26.70
C GLY A 170 2.97 -11.66 27.16
N GLY A 171 3.92 -12.19 26.41
CA GLY A 171 4.94 -13.10 26.89
C GLY A 171 6.12 -12.28 27.40
N ARG A 172 6.49 -12.46 28.68
CA ARG A 172 7.82 -12.07 29.18
C ARG A 172 8.85 -12.46 28.13
N MET A 173 9.67 -11.51 27.69
CA MET A 173 10.90 -11.85 26.97
C MET A 173 11.64 -12.91 27.80
N PRO A 174 12.02 -14.07 27.23
CA PRO A 174 12.90 -14.98 27.92
C PRO A 174 14.16 -14.18 28.25
N ARG A 175 14.45 -14.06 29.54
CA ARG A 175 15.68 -13.44 30.03
C ARG A 175 16.83 -14.22 29.39
N TRP A 176 17.48 -13.65 28.39
CA TRP A 176 18.66 -14.20 27.75
C TRP A 176 19.68 -14.55 28.84
N ARG A 177 19.82 -15.84 29.17
CA ARG A 177 20.97 -16.31 29.94
C ARG A 177 22.16 -16.17 29.00
N ARG A 178 23.08 -15.31 29.43
CA ARG A 178 24.42 -15.15 28.88
C ARG A 178 25.07 -16.55 28.89
N TRP A 179 25.15 -17.20 27.73
CA TRP A 179 26.01 -18.37 27.54
C TRP A 179 27.43 -17.84 27.40
N THR A 180 28.10 -17.72 28.53
CA THR A 180 29.57 -17.73 28.62
C THR A 180 29.92 -18.96 29.43
N GLY A 181 30.31 -20.02 28.72
CA GLY A 181 31.01 -21.20 29.20
C GLY A 181 32.15 -21.45 28.25
#